data_AF-A0A0M2DT50-F1
#
_entry.id   AF-A0A0M2DT50-F1
#
_cell.length_a   1.000
_cell.length_b   1.000
_cell.length_c   1.000
_cell.angle_alpha   90.00
_cell.angle_beta   90.00
_cell.angle_gamma   90.00
#
_symmetry.space_group_name_H-M   'P 1'
#
loop_
_entity.id
_entity.type
_entity.pdbx_description
1 polymer ?
#
loop_
_entity_poly.entity_id
_entity_poly.type
_entity_poly.pdbx_seq_one_letter_code
_entity_poly.pdbx_strand_id
1 'polypeptide(L)'
;MLIATLGLVWAGALTAQPVYKWVDAQGQTHYGSQLPPQQADASQVKVSPNGSSGAGAGRFGEGPETRNPDGTRKLPKGAQEMADGLAQGLRKVDGKEVALNCALAVDNIRSQIETMLENGQKNLRGGYITQAQYDSSAGNFVKLRSQATVSDCKAATGRSRDMYQCMTSMHNHLVGCAEKHRP
;
A
#
# COMPACT_ATOMS: atom_id res chain seq x y z
N MET A 1 -3.89 67.17 21.83
CA MET A 1 -4.71 66.15 22.49
C MET A 1 -4.91 64.98 21.54
N LEU A 2 -4.65 63.77 22.04
CA LEU A 2 -5.10 62.45 21.60
C LEU A 2 -4.65 61.84 20.25
N ILE A 3 -3.79 60.84 20.46
CA ILE A 3 -3.34 59.68 19.68
C ILE A 3 -4.53 58.84 19.16
N ALA A 4 -4.40 58.23 17.97
CA ALA A 4 -4.84 56.84 17.72
C ALA A 4 -4.33 56.33 16.35
N THR A 5 -3.21 55.62 16.39
CA THR A 5 -2.75 54.67 15.38
C THR A 5 -3.72 53.49 15.27
N LEU A 6 -4.10 53.07 14.06
CA LEU A 6 -4.52 51.68 13.81
C LEU A 6 -3.95 51.20 12.46
N GLY A 7 -2.91 50.37 12.56
CA GLY A 7 -2.38 49.59 11.45
C GLY A 7 -3.30 48.40 11.18
N LEU A 8 -3.64 48.19 9.91
CA LEU A 8 -4.35 47.01 9.45
C LEU A 8 -3.36 46.11 8.72
N VAL A 9 -2.70 45.23 9.49
CA VAL A 9 -1.89 44.13 8.94
C VAL A 9 -2.87 43.09 8.37
N TRP A 10 -3.00 43.04 7.05
CA TRP A 10 -3.68 41.93 6.37
C TRP A 10 -2.76 40.71 6.35
N ALA A 11 -2.87 39.86 7.37
CA ALA A 11 -2.42 38.48 7.29
C ALA A 11 -3.45 37.69 6.46
N GLY A 12 -3.14 37.40 5.20
CA GLY A 12 -3.96 36.52 4.36
C GLY A 12 -3.97 35.12 4.94
N ALA A 13 -5.10 34.69 5.49
CA ALA A 13 -5.34 33.28 5.79
C ALA A 13 -5.51 32.53 4.47
N LEU A 14 -4.55 31.64 4.15
CA LEU A 14 -4.73 30.61 3.13
C LEU A 14 -5.80 29.63 3.64
N THR A 15 -7.07 29.91 3.34
CA THR A 15 -8.14 28.96 3.56
C THR A 15 -8.12 27.93 2.42
N ALA A 16 -8.04 26.65 2.77
CA ALA A 16 -8.17 25.57 1.79
C ALA A 16 -9.55 25.68 1.13
N GLN A 17 -9.60 25.86 -0.19
CA GLN A 17 -10.87 26.02 -0.90
C GLN A 17 -11.69 24.73 -0.80
N PRO A 18 -12.98 24.80 -0.41
CA PRO A 18 -13.84 23.63 -0.35
C PRO A 18 -14.00 23.04 -1.75
N VAL A 19 -13.66 21.76 -1.93
CA VAL A 19 -13.94 21.02 -3.16
C VAL A 19 -15.26 20.28 -2.95
N TYR A 20 -16.22 20.58 -3.81
CA TYR A 20 -17.54 19.96 -3.82
C TYR A 20 -17.58 18.81 -4.82
N LYS A 21 -18.38 17.79 -4.50
CA LYS A 21 -18.68 16.67 -5.40
C LYS A 21 -20.15 16.73 -5.77
N TRP A 22 -20.47 16.64 -7.06
CA TRP A 22 -21.86 16.55 -7.54
C TRP A 22 -21.99 15.59 -8.72
N VAL A 23 -23.23 15.25 -9.07
CA VAL A 23 -23.58 14.40 -10.21
C VAL A 23 -24.43 15.24 -11.17
N ASP A 24 -24.13 15.22 -12.47
CA ASP A 24 -24.92 15.92 -13.49
C ASP A 24 -26.14 15.11 -13.97
N ALA A 25 -26.92 15.68 -14.89
CA ALA A 25 -28.11 15.03 -15.44
C ALA A 25 -27.80 13.77 -16.25
N GLN A 26 -26.55 13.57 -16.66
CA GLN A 26 -26.05 12.42 -17.41
C GLN A 26 -25.47 11.34 -16.48
N GLY A 27 -25.50 11.56 -15.16
CA GLY A 27 -24.96 10.63 -14.16
C GLY A 27 -23.43 10.72 -13.98
N GLN A 28 -22.77 11.73 -14.57
CA GLN A 28 -21.32 11.91 -14.41
C GLN A 28 -21.01 12.66 -13.12
N THR A 29 -20.00 12.17 -12.40
CA THR A 29 -19.52 12.77 -11.15
C THR A 29 -18.48 13.84 -11.44
N HIS A 30 -18.70 15.05 -10.93
CA HIS A 30 -17.82 16.21 -11.08
C HIS A 30 -17.26 16.67 -9.73
N TYR A 31 -16.09 17.31 -9.79
CA TYR A 31 -15.41 17.90 -8.63
C TYR A 31 -14.98 19.34 -8.95
N GLY A 32 -15.24 20.28 -8.06
CA GLY A 32 -14.88 21.68 -8.30
C GLY A 32 -15.10 22.57 -7.09
N SER A 33 -14.49 23.76 -7.15
CA SER A 33 -14.58 24.79 -6.10
C SER A 33 -15.82 25.68 -6.19
N GLN A 34 -16.62 25.54 -7.26
CA GLN A 34 -17.84 26.30 -7.48
C GLN A 34 -19.01 25.36 -7.81
N LEU A 35 -20.07 25.37 -7.00
CA LEU A 35 -21.28 24.62 -7.30
C LEU A 35 -22.01 25.27 -8.50
N PRO A 36 -22.53 24.49 -9.45
CA PRO A 36 -23.53 24.98 -10.38
C PRO A 36 -24.78 25.47 -9.62
N PRO A 37 -25.42 26.57 -10.03
CA PRO A 37 -26.50 27.23 -9.26
C PRO A 37 -27.77 26.39 -9.04
N GLN A 38 -27.88 25.22 -9.67
CA GLN A 38 -29.07 24.34 -9.59
C GLN A 38 -28.92 23.17 -8.62
N GLN A 39 -27.84 23.09 -7.84
CA GLN A 39 -27.54 21.91 -7.01
C GLN A 39 -27.32 22.30 -5.54
N ALA A 40 -28.42 22.38 -4.79
CA ALA A 40 -28.41 22.69 -3.35
C ALA A 40 -27.98 21.51 -2.46
N ASP A 41 -27.89 20.28 -3.00
CA ASP A 41 -27.59 19.05 -2.26
C ASP A 41 -26.12 18.57 -2.39
N ALA A 42 -25.18 19.43 -2.81
CA ALA A 42 -23.78 19.02 -2.94
C ALA A 42 -23.11 18.84 -1.56
N SER A 43 -22.54 17.65 -1.33
CA SER A 43 -21.79 17.35 -0.13
C SER A 43 -20.34 17.87 -0.23
N GLN A 44 -19.88 18.60 0.79
CA GLN A 44 -18.50 19.07 0.88
C GLN A 44 -17.54 17.91 1.19
N VAL A 45 -16.46 17.77 0.43
CA VAL A 45 -15.43 16.77 0.71
C VAL A 45 -14.51 17.29 1.81
N LYS A 46 -14.47 16.60 2.95
CA LYS A 46 -13.49 16.87 4.02
C LYS A 46 -12.16 16.22 3.66
N VAL A 47 -11.22 17.00 3.13
CA VAL A 47 -9.85 16.55 2.88
C VAL A 47 -9.07 16.60 4.20
N SER A 48 -8.67 15.44 4.70
CA SER A 48 -7.85 15.33 5.93
C SER A 48 -6.38 15.58 5.58
N PRO A 49 -5.63 16.42 6.33
CA PRO A 49 -4.26 16.82 5.99
C PRO A 49 -3.20 15.72 6.19
N ASN A 50 -3.55 14.57 6.76
CA ASN A 50 -2.64 13.41 6.85
C ASN A 50 -2.70 12.58 5.55
N GLY A 51 -2.12 13.13 4.49
CA GLY A 51 -1.88 12.44 3.23
C GLY A 51 -0.70 11.47 3.36
N SER A 52 -0.93 10.26 3.88
CA SER A 52 -0.14 9.12 3.41
C SER A 52 -0.54 8.89 1.95
N SER A 53 0.44 8.70 1.08
CA SER A 53 0.27 8.23 -0.30
C SER A 53 -0.39 6.84 -0.29
N GLY A 54 -1.70 6.83 -0.05
CA GLY A 54 -2.56 5.68 -0.20
C GLY A 54 -3.02 5.66 -1.64
N ALA A 55 -2.63 4.60 -2.35
CA ALA A 55 -3.38 4.11 -3.49
C ALA A 55 -4.88 4.31 -3.21
N GLY A 56 -5.55 5.00 -4.13
CA GLY A 56 -6.75 5.77 -3.86
C GLY A 56 -7.78 5.05 -3.00
N ALA A 57 -8.45 5.84 -2.14
CA ALA A 57 -9.76 5.54 -1.62
C ALA A 57 -10.78 5.51 -2.77
N GLY A 58 -10.60 4.61 -3.73
CA GLY A 58 -11.70 4.06 -4.48
C GLY A 58 -12.61 3.41 -3.45
N ARG A 59 -13.86 3.88 -3.38
CA ARG A 59 -14.95 3.23 -2.66
C ARG A 59 -15.22 1.86 -3.30
N PHE A 60 -14.30 0.92 -3.17
CA PHE A 60 -14.53 -0.49 -3.45
C PHE A 60 -15.26 -1.08 -2.23
N GLY A 61 -16.52 -0.68 -1.99
CA GLY A 61 -17.19 -1.12 -0.77
C GLY A 61 -18.60 -0.63 -0.48
N GLU A 62 -19.26 0.13 -1.34
CA GLU A 62 -20.71 0.38 -1.19
C GLU A 62 -21.48 -0.76 -1.89
N GLY A 63 -21.48 -1.93 -1.24
CA GLY A 63 -22.29 -3.10 -1.58
C GLY A 63 -22.55 -3.92 -0.32
N PRO A 64 -23.56 -4.82 -0.28
CA PRO A 64 -23.82 -5.64 0.90
C PRO A 64 -22.56 -6.42 1.30
N GLU A 65 -22.14 -6.33 2.57
CA GLU A 65 -20.94 -7.01 3.08
C GLU A 65 -21.11 -8.53 2.98
N THR A 66 -20.65 -9.12 1.88
CA THR A 66 -20.56 -10.57 1.75
C THR A 66 -19.35 -11.10 2.49
N ARG A 67 -19.54 -12.16 3.29
CA ARG A 67 -18.47 -12.80 4.06
C ARG A 67 -18.15 -14.20 3.54
N ASN A 68 -16.93 -14.65 3.78
CA ASN A 68 -16.51 -16.03 3.59
C ASN A 68 -16.98 -16.92 4.76
N PRO A 69 -16.97 -18.26 4.62
CA PRO A 69 -17.35 -19.18 5.70
C PRO A 69 -16.53 -19.03 6.99
N ASP A 70 -15.29 -18.58 6.88
CA ASP A 70 -14.39 -18.30 8.01
C ASP A 70 -14.65 -16.93 8.66
N GLY A 71 -15.69 -16.21 8.23
CA GLY A 71 -16.10 -14.92 8.78
C GLY A 71 -15.31 -13.72 8.26
N THR A 72 -14.38 -13.92 7.33
CA THR A 72 -13.62 -12.84 6.68
C THR A 72 -14.45 -12.12 5.62
N ARG A 73 -14.10 -10.87 5.33
CA ARG A 73 -14.71 -10.08 4.24
C ARG A 73 -14.34 -10.68 2.90
N LYS A 74 -15.33 -10.83 2.02
CA LYS A 74 -15.10 -11.26 0.64
C LYS A 74 -14.62 -10.07 -0.19
N LEU A 75 -13.57 -10.28 -0.97
CA LEU A 75 -13.11 -9.31 -1.95
C LEU A 75 -14.13 -9.21 -3.11
N PRO A 76 -14.45 -8.00 -3.60
CA PRO A 76 -15.17 -7.85 -4.86
C PRO A 76 -14.40 -8.53 -5.99
N LYS A 77 -15.11 -9.07 -7.00
CA LYS A 77 -14.49 -9.85 -8.09
C LYS A 77 -13.33 -9.11 -8.77
N GLY A 78 -13.50 -7.84 -9.11
CA GLY A 78 -12.42 -7.04 -9.72
C GLY A 78 -11.21 -6.86 -8.80
N ALA A 79 -11.41 -6.76 -7.48
CA ALA A 79 -10.30 -6.70 -6.52
C ALA A 79 -9.57 -8.04 -6.40
N GLN A 80 -10.31 -9.15 -6.49
CA GLN A 80 -9.74 -10.49 -6.53
C GLN A 80 -8.88 -10.71 -7.79
N GLU A 81 -9.38 -10.33 -8.96
CA GLU A 81 -8.64 -10.43 -10.23
C GLU A 81 -7.35 -9.60 -10.21
N MET A 82 -7.40 -8.38 -9.64
CA MET A 82 -6.19 -7.56 -9.44
C MET A 82 -5.21 -8.22 -8.47
N ALA A 83 -5.68 -8.78 -7.36
CA ALA A 83 -4.83 -9.47 -6.39
C ALA A 83 -4.15 -10.70 -7.01
N ASP A 84 -4.88 -11.48 -7.82
CA ASP A 84 -4.35 -12.64 -8.54
C ASP A 84 -3.28 -12.22 -9.56
N GLY A 85 -3.54 -11.15 -10.33
CA GLY A 85 -2.56 -10.59 -11.27
C GLY A 85 -1.29 -10.09 -10.58
N LEU A 86 -1.43 -9.41 -9.44
CA LEU A 86 -0.29 -8.99 -8.62
C LEU A 86 0.49 -10.20 -8.08
N ALA A 87 -0.20 -11.20 -7.54
CA ALA A 87 0.44 -12.40 -7.01
C ALA A 87 1.22 -13.15 -8.10
N GLN A 88 0.71 -13.21 -9.33
CA GLN A 88 1.44 -13.74 -10.49
C GLN A 88 2.65 -12.87 -10.85
N GLY A 89 2.51 -11.54 -10.82
CA GLY A 89 3.60 -10.59 -11.08
C GLY A 89 4.76 -10.75 -10.09
N LEU A 90 4.45 -10.86 -8.79
CA LEU A 90 5.45 -11.02 -7.72
C LEU A 90 6.22 -12.35 -7.79
N ARG A 91 5.71 -13.35 -8.51
CA ARG A 91 6.41 -14.62 -8.75
C ARG A 91 7.40 -14.56 -9.91
N LYS A 92 7.28 -13.57 -10.79
CA LYS A 92 8.19 -13.44 -11.93
C LYS A 92 9.58 -13.03 -11.45
N VAL A 93 10.59 -13.68 -12.01
CA VAL A 93 12.01 -13.40 -11.77
C VAL A 93 12.62 -12.98 -13.10
N ASP A 94 13.20 -11.78 -13.15
CA ASP A 94 14.09 -11.36 -14.22
C ASP A 94 15.34 -12.26 -14.17
N GLY A 95 15.60 -12.95 -15.29
CA GLY A 95 16.71 -13.88 -15.44
C GLY A 95 18.06 -13.22 -15.72
N LYS A 96 18.12 -11.89 -15.84
CA LYS A 96 19.38 -11.17 -16.02
C LYS A 96 20.33 -11.45 -14.86
N GLU A 97 21.52 -11.94 -15.20
CA GLU A 97 22.57 -12.14 -14.22
C GLU A 97 23.08 -10.79 -13.71
N VAL A 98 22.95 -10.60 -12.40
CA VAL A 98 23.55 -9.50 -11.66
C VAL A 98 24.56 -10.06 -10.68
N ALA A 99 25.69 -9.39 -10.50
CA ALA A 99 26.67 -9.80 -9.50
C ALA A 99 26.06 -9.66 -8.10
N LEU A 100 26.31 -10.64 -7.23
CA LEU A 100 25.81 -10.63 -5.86
C LEU A 100 26.26 -9.37 -5.11
N ASN A 101 25.31 -8.62 -4.57
CA ASN A 101 25.55 -7.52 -3.65
C ASN A 101 24.80 -7.77 -2.34
N CYS A 102 25.52 -8.23 -1.31
CA CYS A 102 24.91 -8.61 -0.04
C CYS A 102 24.21 -7.46 0.69
N ALA A 103 24.70 -6.22 0.58
CA ALA A 103 24.03 -5.09 1.23
C ALA A 103 22.66 -4.84 0.59
N LEU A 104 22.62 -4.78 -0.75
CA LEU A 104 21.39 -4.55 -1.49
C LEU A 104 20.41 -5.73 -1.37
N ALA A 105 20.90 -6.96 -1.46
CA ALA A 105 20.05 -8.15 -1.34
C ALA A 105 19.37 -8.24 0.03
N VAL A 106 20.12 -8.00 1.11
CA VAL A 106 19.59 -8.02 2.47
C VAL A 106 18.57 -6.89 2.68
N ASP A 107 18.85 -5.69 2.19
CA ASP A 107 17.93 -4.57 2.28
C ASP A 107 16.61 -4.84 1.53
N ASN A 108 16.72 -5.36 0.30
CA ASN A 108 15.56 -5.78 -0.50
C ASN A 108 14.74 -6.88 0.19
N ILE A 109 15.38 -7.90 0.77
CA ILE A 109 14.68 -8.96 1.51
C ILE A 109 13.94 -8.37 2.71
N ARG A 110 14.62 -7.58 3.54
CA ARG A 110 14.07 -7.07 4.79
C ARG A 110 12.91 -6.10 4.55
N SER A 111 13.05 -5.19 3.59
CA SER A 111 12.02 -4.21 3.23
C SER A 111 10.78 -4.88 2.62
N GLN A 112 10.96 -5.88 1.75
CA GLN A 112 9.81 -6.62 1.20
C GLN A 112 9.09 -7.43 2.28
N ILE A 113 9.81 -8.04 3.23
CA ILE A 113 9.18 -8.72 4.37
C ILE A 113 8.39 -7.74 5.24
N GLU A 114 8.95 -6.57 5.55
CA GLU A 114 8.27 -5.55 6.34
C GLU A 114 6.96 -5.12 5.67
N THR A 115 7.00 -4.86 4.37
CA THR A 115 5.81 -4.57 3.57
C THR A 115 4.75 -5.68 3.65
N MET A 116 5.17 -6.95 3.57
CA MET A 116 4.27 -8.11 3.69
C MET A 116 3.64 -8.19 5.07
N LEU A 117 4.42 -7.96 6.14
CA LEU A 117 3.93 -7.96 7.52
C LEU A 117 2.93 -6.82 7.76
N GLU A 118 3.26 -5.60 7.33
CA GLU A 118 2.36 -4.45 7.45
C GLU A 118 1.03 -4.67 6.70
N ASN A 119 1.10 -5.17 5.47
CA ASN A 119 -0.10 -5.46 4.68
C ASN A 119 -0.90 -6.62 5.30
N GLY A 120 -0.23 -7.64 5.84
CA GLY A 120 -0.88 -8.69 6.63
C GLY A 120 -1.66 -8.11 7.81
N GLN A 121 -1.06 -7.19 8.57
CA GLN A 121 -1.72 -6.51 9.69
C GLN A 121 -2.89 -5.63 9.24
N LYS A 122 -2.77 -4.93 8.10
CA LYS A 122 -3.87 -4.16 7.51
C LYS A 122 -5.02 -5.08 7.10
N ASN A 123 -4.72 -6.22 6.48
CA ASN A 123 -5.71 -7.21 6.07
C ASN A 123 -6.41 -7.83 7.28
N LEU A 124 -5.68 -8.14 8.36
CA LEU A 124 -6.23 -8.65 9.61
C LEU A 124 -7.18 -7.62 10.24
N ARG A 125 -6.73 -6.37 10.41
CA ARG A 125 -7.58 -5.28 10.96
C ARG A 125 -8.78 -4.97 10.07
N GLY A 126 -8.62 -5.10 8.76
CA GLY A 126 -9.69 -4.94 7.78
C GLY A 126 -10.66 -6.13 7.74
N GLY A 127 -10.38 -7.22 8.47
CA GLY A 127 -11.20 -8.42 8.48
C GLY A 127 -11.13 -9.25 7.19
N TYR A 128 -10.11 -9.04 6.35
CA TYR A 128 -9.89 -9.80 5.10
C TYR A 128 -9.14 -11.12 5.32
N ILE A 129 -8.48 -11.27 6.47
CA ILE A 129 -7.87 -12.53 6.91
C ILE A 129 -8.19 -12.75 8.39
N THR A 130 -8.12 -14.01 8.83
CA THR A 130 -8.25 -14.38 10.25
C THR A 130 -6.93 -14.21 11.00
N GLN A 131 -6.99 -14.15 12.33
CA GLN A 131 -5.81 -14.16 13.19
C GLN A 131 -4.92 -15.38 12.91
N ALA A 132 -5.52 -16.57 12.79
CA ALA A 132 -4.80 -17.81 12.48
C ALA A 132 -4.09 -17.75 11.12
N GLN A 133 -4.74 -17.19 10.08
CA GLN A 133 -4.10 -16.98 8.78
C GLN A 133 -2.90 -16.03 8.88
N TYR A 134 -3.05 -14.93 9.62
CA TYR A 134 -1.94 -14.00 9.86
C TYR A 134 -0.78 -14.67 10.61
N ASP A 135 -1.05 -15.32 11.74
CA ASP A 135 -0.03 -15.94 12.61
C ASP A 135 0.74 -17.04 11.88
N SER A 136 0.05 -17.85 11.06
CA SER A 136 0.66 -18.93 10.27
C SER A 136 1.72 -18.42 9.27
N SER A 137 1.57 -17.18 8.81
CA SER A 137 2.44 -16.57 7.80
C SER A 137 3.48 -15.64 8.44
N ALA A 138 3.07 -14.83 9.40
CA ALA A 138 3.90 -13.76 9.98
C ALA A 138 5.14 -14.30 10.71
N GLY A 139 5.03 -15.42 11.43
CA GLY A 139 6.17 -15.99 12.17
C GLY A 139 7.35 -16.34 11.27
N ASN A 140 7.07 -16.93 10.10
CA ASN A 140 8.09 -17.30 9.11
C ASN A 140 8.76 -16.05 8.52
N PHE A 141 7.99 -15.01 8.21
CA PHE A 141 8.51 -13.74 7.71
C PHE A 141 9.39 -13.03 8.75
N VAL A 142 8.96 -12.96 10.01
CA VAL A 142 9.76 -12.37 11.09
C VAL A 142 11.10 -13.10 11.25
N LYS A 143 11.07 -14.44 11.23
CA LYS A 143 12.29 -15.27 11.30
C LYS A 143 13.21 -15.03 10.10
N LEU A 144 12.66 -15.04 8.88
CA LEU A 144 13.46 -14.81 7.68
C LEU A 144 14.11 -13.43 7.71
N ARG A 145 13.38 -12.40 8.16
CA ARG A 145 13.91 -11.04 8.29
C ARG A 145 15.06 -10.95 9.29
N SER A 146 14.98 -11.67 10.41
CA SER A 146 16.05 -11.66 11.42
C SER A 146 17.30 -12.39 10.93
N GLN A 147 17.13 -13.44 10.12
CA GLN A 147 18.23 -14.21 9.53
C GLN A 147 18.90 -13.49 8.36
N ALA A 148 18.13 -12.72 7.57
CA ALA A 148 18.63 -11.91 6.46
C ALA A 148 19.58 -10.81 6.96
N THR A 149 20.87 -11.12 6.96
CA THR A 149 21.95 -10.23 7.38
C THR A 149 23.09 -10.27 6.36
N VAL A 150 23.91 -9.22 6.33
CA VAL A 150 25.08 -9.19 5.43
C VAL A 150 26.05 -10.34 5.75
N SER A 151 26.16 -10.72 7.02
CA SER A 151 26.95 -11.88 7.45
C SER A 151 26.40 -13.18 6.87
N ASP A 152 25.09 -13.41 7.01
CA ASP A 152 24.40 -14.57 6.46
C ASP A 152 24.56 -14.65 4.93
N CYS A 153 24.38 -13.53 4.23
CA CYS A 153 24.59 -13.47 2.78
C CYS A 153 26.03 -13.81 2.37
N LYS A 154 27.04 -13.30 3.08
CA LYS A 154 28.45 -13.59 2.78
C LYS A 154 28.83 -15.04 3.05
N ALA A 155 28.18 -15.68 4.02
CA ALA A 155 28.36 -17.09 4.34
C ALA A 155 27.51 -18.03 3.47
N ALA A 156 26.54 -17.50 2.72
CA ALA A 156 25.61 -18.28 1.93
C ALA A 156 26.31 -19.01 0.78
N THR A 157 25.93 -20.27 0.58
CA THR A 157 26.39 -21.12 -0.52
C THR A 157 25.21 -21.79 -1.20
N GLY A 158 25.42 -22.34 -2.41
CA GLY A 158 24.38 -23.02 -3.19
C GLY A 158 23.11 -22.18 -3.36
N ARG A 159 21.95 -22.80 -3.14
CA ARG A 159 20.64 -22.15 -3.31
C ARG A 159 20.45 -20.91 -2.45
N SER A 160 20.99 -20.88 -1.23
CA SER A 160 20.93 -19.68 -0.39
C SER A 160 21.71 -18.51 -1.00
N ARG A 161 22.87 -18.78 -1.61
CA ARG A 161 23.64 -17.76 -2.32
C ARG A 161 22.88 -17.25 -3.54
N ASP A 162 22.27 -18.17 -4.30
CA ASP A 162 21.48 -17.83 -5.49
C ASP A 162 20.23 -17.01 -5.12
N MET A 163 19.62 -17.29 -3.98
CA MET A 163 18.53 -16.50 -3.41
C MET A 163 18.97 -15.05 -3.16
N TYR A 164 20.11 -14.84 -2.50
CA TYR A 164 20.66 -13.50 -2.29
C TYR A 164 21.05 -12.81 -3.61
N GLN A 165 21.59 -13.56 -4.57
CA GLN A 165 21.92 -13.00 -5.87
C GLN A 165 20.65 -12.59 -6.64
N CYS A 166 19.60 -13.40 -6.60
CA CYS A 166 18.30 -13.08 -7.16
C CYS A 166 17.72 -11.78 -6.55
N MET A 167 17.84 -11.64 -5.23
CA MET A 167 17.40 -10.46 -4.48
C MET A 167 18.30 -9.23 -4.65
N THR A 168 19.44 -9.35 -5.33
CA THR A 168 20.26 -8.19 -5.70
C THR A 168 19.58 -7.35 -6.79
N SER A 169 18.75 -7.96 -7.64
CA SER A 169 17.99 -7.23 -8.66
C SER A 169 16.78 -6.52 -8.04
N MET A 170 16.63 -5.22 -8.32
CA MET A 170 15.45 -4.45 -7.93
C MET A 170 14.19 -4.81 -8.71
N HIS A 171 14.31 -5.58 -9.80
CA HIS A 171 13.17 -6.08 -10.58
C HIS A 171 12.60 -7.39 -10.04
N ASN A 172 13.30 -8.02 -9.10
CA ASN A 172 12.91 -9.29 -8.53
C ASN A 172 12.21 -9.09 -7.18
N HIS A 173 11.26 -9.97 -6.92
CA HIS A 173 10.51 -9.98 -5.67
C HIS A 173 10.87 -11.21 -4.84
N LEU A 174 10.78 -11.04 -3.52
CA LEU A 174 11.07 -12.07 -2.54
C LEU A 174 10.29 -13.35 -2.80
N VAL A 175 9.02 -13.23 -3.21
CA VAL A 175 8.16 -14.40 -3.51
C VAL A 175 8.74 -15.20 -4.68
N GLY A 176 9.03 -14.56 -5.82
CA GLY A 176 9.61 -15.22 -6.98
C GLY A 176 11.01 -15.78 -6.72
N CYS A 177 11.89 -15.01 -6.08
CA CYS A 177 13.23 -15.50 -5.74
C CYS A 177 13.16 -16.69 -4.77
N ALA A 178 12.31 -16.63 -3.74
CA ALA A 178 12.17 -17.71 -2.78
C ALA A 178 11.55 -18.95 -3.39
N GLU A 179 10.64 -18.83 -4.36
CA GLU A 179 10.09 -19.97 -5.08
C GLU A 179 11.16 -20.66 -5.93
N LYS A 180 11.99 -19.88 -6.63
CA LYS A 180 13.04 -20.40 -7.52
C LYS A 180 14.24 -20.98 -6.77
N HIS A 181 14.63 -20.37 -5.65
CA HIS A 181 15.89 -20.65 -4.96
C HIS A 181 15.71 -21.06 -3.50
N ARG A 182 14.52 -21.52 -3.10
CA ARG A 182 14.27 -21.96 -1.71
C ARG A 182 15.37 -22.95 -1.29
N PRO A 183 16.15 -22.64 -0.23
CA PRO A 183 17.16 -23.56 0.28
C PRO A 183 16.53 -24.82 0.87
#